data_AF-A0A074LPZ2-F1
#
_entry.id   AF-A0A074LPZ2-F1
#
_cell.length_a   1.000
_cell.length_b   1.000
_cell.length_c   1.000
_cell.angle_alpha   90.00
_cell.angle_beta   90.00
_cell.angle_gamma   90.00
#
_symmetry.space_group_name_H-M   'P 1'
#
loop_
_entity.id
_entity.type
_entity.pdbx_description
1 polymer ?
#
loop_
_entity_poly.entity_id
_entity_poly.type
_entity_poly.pdbx_seq_one_letter_code
_entity_poly.pdbx_strand_id
1 'polypeptide(L)'
;MAESFQSLVSIKSVLVMHLLRQQIEEDLTLLTAASLNLSDCLIRRLQDLHGLLLTRIAEQKRLLRRHSVRVTEQQKNSLDFTIAYVERGYRVQHCFLMATLQAEAEILFNTLLEGGTA
;
A
#
# COMPACT_ATOMS: atom_id res chain seq x y z
N MET A 1 5.22 2.17 28.76
CA MET A 1 3.89 2.49 28.16
C MET A 1 3.83 1.74 26.86
N ALA A 2 2.98 0.72 26.73
CA ALA A 2 2.81 0.01 25.46
C ALA A 2 2.15 0.99 24.48
N GLU A 3 2.82 1.27 23.36
CA GLU A 3 2.23 2.07 22.28
C GLU A 3 0.88 1.45 21.90
N SER A 4 -0.20 2.21 22.11
CA SER A 4 -1.53 1.75 21.74
C SER A 4 -1.55 1.52 20.23
N PHE A 5 -1.92 0.30 19.81
CA PHE A 5 -2.10 -0.03 18.40
C PHE A 5 -2.94 1.04 17.69
N GLN A 6 -2.39 1.63 16.62
CA GLN A 6 -3.05 2.68 15.84
C GLN A 6 -3.67 2.07 14.58
N SER A 7 -4.93 1.67 14.68
CA SER A 7 -5.70 1.04 13.60
C SER A 7 -5.70 1.85 12.30
N LEU A 8 -5.90 3.17 12.40
CA LEU A 8 -5.89 4.09 11.27
C LEU A 8 -4.56 4.09 10.52
N VAL A 9 -3.43 4.08 11.24
CA VAL A 9 -2.10 4.09 10.63
C VAL A 9 -1.86 2.79 9.88
N SER A 10 -2.13 1.64 10.51
CA SER A 10 -1.99 0.33 9.83
C SER A 10 -2.89 0.20 8.61
N ILE A 11 -4.11 0.72 8.67
CA ILE A 11 -5.03 0.76 7.53
C ILE A 11 -4.47 1.64 6.42
N LYS A 12 -4.04 2.86 6.74
CA LYS A 12 -3.46 3.78 5.75
C LYS A 12 -2.24 3.18 5.08
N SER A 13 -1.33 2.56 5.85
CA SER A 13 -0.17 1.87 5.30
C SER A 13 -0.56 0.75 4.32
N VAL A 14 -1.59 -0.04 4.64
CA VAL A 14 -2.10 -1.07 3.71
C VAL A 14 -2.66 -0.45 2.43
N LEU A 15 -3.36 0.68 2.52
CA LEU A 15 -3.90 1.39 1.37
C LEU A 15 -2.80 1.95 0.47
N VAL A 16 -1.83 2.67 1.05
CA VAL A 16 -0.69 3.24 0.33
C VAL A 16 0.11 2.15 -0.37
N MET A 17 0.42 1.06 0.33
CA MET A 17 1.13 -0.08 -0.28
C MET A 17 0.32 -0.75 -1.40
N HIS A 18 -1.01 -0.81 -1.29
CA HIS A 18 -1.85 -1.33 -2.36
C HIS A 18 -1.88 -0.43 -3.60
N LEU A 19 -1.90 0.90 -3.42
CA LEU A 19 -1.79 1.86 -4.52
C LEU A 19 -0.44 1.70 -5.23
N LEU A 20 0.64 1.64 -4.45
CA LEU A 20 1.98 1.48 -5.00
C LEU A 20 2.13 0.15 -5.75
N ARG A 21 1.55 -0.93 -5.22
CA ARG A 21 1.51 -2.23 -5.90
C ARG A 21 0.81 -2.13 -7.26
N GLN A 22 -0.35 -1.46 -7.34
CA GLN A 22 -1.08 -1.28 -8.60
C GLN A 22 -0.22 -0.55 -9.63
N GLN A 23 0.44 0.54 -9.21
CA GLN A 23 1.33 1.30 -10.07
C GLN A 23 2.52 0.47 -10.58
N ILE A 24 3.19 -0.29 -9.70
CA ILE A 24 4.31 -1.16 -10.11
C ILE A 24 3.85 -2.28 -11.06
N GLU A 25 2.65 -2.83 -10.86
CA GLU A 25 2.08 -3.82 -11.80
C GLU A 25 1.83 -3.22 -13.18
N GLU A 26 1.31 -1.99 -13.23
CA GLU A 26 1.12 -1.23 -14.49
C GLU A 26 2.47 -0.95 -15.17
N ASP A 27 3.47 -0.46 -14.41
CA ASP A 27 4.81 -0.17 -14.91
C ASP A 27 5.52 -1.42 -15.43
N LEU A 28 5.44 -2.54 -14.71
CA LEU A 28 5.97 -3.82 -15.16
C LEU A 28 5.30 -4.30 -16.45
N THR A 29 3.99 -4.11 -16.57
CA THR A 29 3.24 -4.48 -17.79
C THR A 29 3.68 -3.63 -18.98
N LEU A 30 3.89 -2.33 -18.78
CA LEU A 30 4.38 -1.42 -19.83
C LEU A 30 5.83 -1.74 -20.24
N LEU A 31 6.71 -2.00 -19.27
CA LEU A 31 8.12 -2.30 -19.51
C LEU A 31 8.33 -3.65 -20.19
N THR A 32 7.51 -4.66 -19.86
CA THR A 32 7.56 -5.97 -20.51
C THR A 32 6.97 -5.95 -21.92
N ALA A 33 6.02 -5.05 -22.20
CA ALA A 33 5.49 -4.85 -23.55
C ALA A 33 6.43 -4.03 -24.46
N ALA A 34 7.29 -3.18 -23.88
CA ALA A 34 8.25 -2.38 -24.63
C ALA A 34 9.52 -3.18 -24.94
N SER A 35 9.88 -3.32 -26.22
CA SER A 35 11.09 -4.02 -26.68
C SER A 35 12.38 -3.20 -26.44
N LEU A 36 12.65 -2.84 -25.20
CA LEU A 36 13.83 -2.06 -24.79
C LEU A 36 14.83 -2.96 -24.07
N ASN A 37 16.00 -3.18 -24.69
CA ASN A 37 17.10 -4.03 -24.17
C ASN A 37 17.74 -3.52 -22.85
N LEU A 38 17.41 -2.29 -22.41
CA LEU A 38 17.91 -1.69 -21.15
C LEU A 38 17.04 -2.05 -19.92
N SER A 39 15.99 -2.86 -20.09
CA SER A 39 14.92 -3.03 -19.10
C SER A 39 15.15 -4.14 -18.08
N ASP A 40 16.02 -5.13 -18.31
CA ASP A 40 16.06 -6.34 -17.46
C ASP A 40 16.47 -6.07 -15.99
N CYS A 41 17.43 -5.18 -15.76
CA CYS A 41 17.86 -4.83 -14.41
C CYS A 41 16.77 -4.05 -13.65
N LEU A 42 16.12 -3.11 -14.33
CA LEU A 42 15.01 -2.34 -13.76
C LEU A 42 13.79 -3.23 -13.49
N ILE A 43 13.45 -4.12 -14.43
CA ILE A 43 12.37 -5.10 -14.30
C ILE A 43 12.62 -5.99 -13.09
N ARG A 44 13.83 -6.55 -12.93
CA ARG A 44 14.16 -7.36 -11.74
C ARG A 44 13.99 -6.57 -10.45
N ARG A 45 14.48 -5.32 -10.40
CA ARG A 45 14.36 -4.49 -9.20
C ARG A 45 12.90 -4.15 -8.88
N LEU A 46 12.07 -3.89 -9.89
CA LEU A 46 10.63 -3.67 -9.72
C LEU A 46 9.90 -4.95 -9.29
N GLN A 47 10.31 -6.12 -9.79
CA GLN A 47 9.80 -7.42 -9.35
C GLN A 47 10.14 -7.70 -7.89
N ASP A 48 11.37 -7.41 -7.47
CA ASP A 48 11.79 -7.56 -6.06
C ASP A 48 10.99 -6.64 -5.14
N LEU A 49 10.79 -5.37 -5.55
CA LEU A 49 9.95 -4.41 -4.84
C LEU A 49 8.49 -4.87 -4.76
N HIS A 50 7.95 -5.41 -5.85
CA HIS A 50 6.59 -5.97 -5.88
C HIS A 50 6.44 -7.13 -4.88
N GLY A 51 7.39 -8.06 -4.85
CA GLY A 51 7.43 -9.16 -3.88
C GLY A 51 7.53 -8.68 -2.43
N LEU A 52 8.38 -7.67 -2.18
CA LEU A 52 8.50 -7.04 -0.86
C LEU A 52 7.19 -6.39 -0.41
N LEU A 53 6.52 -5.65 -1.30
CA LEU A 53 5.23 -5.01 -1.01
C LEU A 53 4.15 -6.04 -0.69
N LEU A 54 4.07 -7.14 -1.43
CA LEU A 54 3.11 -8.22 -1.14
C LEU A 54 3.33 -8.80 0.26
N THR A 55 4.59 -8.99 0.65
CA THR A 55 4.96 -9.50 1.97
C THR A 55 4.54 -8.51 3.07
N ARG A 56 4.89 -7.23 2.92
CA ARG A 56 4.55 -6.16 3.89
C ARG A 56 3.03 -5.94 4.01
N ILE A 57 2.30 -5.99 2.90
CA ILE A 57 0.83 -5.93 2.90
C ILE A 57 0.27 -7.11 3.71
N ALA A 58 0.79 -8.32 3.50
CA ALA A 58 0.34 -9.49 4.24
C ALA A 58 0.61 -9.37 5.74
N GLU A 59 1.77 -8.84 6.13
CA GLU A 59 2.14 -8.56 7.52
C GLU A 59 1.20 -7.54 8.17
N GLN A 60 0.95 -6.41 7.53
CA GLN A 60 0.02 -5.40 8.05
C GLN A 60 -1.42 -5.92 8.14
N LYS A 61 -1.87 -6.72 7.16
CA LYS A 61 -3.18 -7.38 7.24
C LYS A 61 -3.27 -8.38 8.39
N ARG A 62 -2.18 -9.12 8.67
CA ARG A 62 -2.10 -10.02 9.84
C ARG A 62 -2.16 -9.21 11.13
N LEU A 63 -1.49 -8.06 11.20
CA LEU A 63 -1.52 -7.16 12.34
C LEU A 63 -2.95 -6.64 12.62
N LEU A 64 -3.65 -6.15 11.59
CA LEU A 64 -5.05 -5.72 11.71
C LEU A 64 -5.96 -6.83 12.26
N ARG A 65 -5.80 -8.06 11.76
CA ARG A 65 -6.56 -9.22 12.24
C ARG A 65 -6.28 -9.53 13.70
N ARG A 66 -5.02 -9.47 14.15
CA ARG A 66 -4.64 -9.68 15.55
C ARG A 66 -5.31 -8.68 16.50
N HIS A 67 -5.53 -7.46 16.03
CA HIS A 67 -6.22 -6.40 16.78
C HIS A 67 -7.73 -6.35 16.53
N SER A 68 -8.32 -7.39 15.93
CA SER A 68 -9.76 -7.48 15.64
C SER A 68 -10.28 -6.31 14.79
N VAL A 69 -9.43 -5.77 13.92
CA VAL A 69 -9.81 -4.73 12.95
C VAL A 69 -10.19 -5.40 11.64
N ARG A 70 -11.44 -5.24 11.22
CA ARG A 70 -11.97 -5.81 9.99
C ARG A 70 -12.50 -4.72 9.08
N VAL A 71 -11.90 -4.59 7.90
CA VAL A 71 -12.44 -3.71 6.85
C VAL A 71 -13.76 -4.30 6.33
N THR A 72 -14.81 -3.48 6.31
CA THR A 72 -16.15 -3.87 5.86
C THR A 72 -16.49 -3.28 4.50
N GLU A 73 -16.03 -2.06 4.22
CA GLU A 73 -16.32 -1.36 2.96
C GLU A 73 -15.08 -0.59 2.49
N GLN A 74 -14.85 -0.60 1.18
CA GLN A 74 -13.83 0.20 0.51
C GLN A 74 -14.45 0.79 -0.76
N GLN A 75 -14.36 2.10 -0.93
CA GLN A 75 -14.82 2.81 -2.11
C GLN A 75 -13.72 3.73 -2.60
N LYS A 76 -13.35 3.59 -3.88
CA LYS A 76 -12.33 4.39 -4.55
C LYS A 76 -13.00 5.22 -5.64
N ASN A 77 -12.85 6.53 -5.56
CA ASN A 77 -13.21 7.47 -6.62
C ASN A 77 -11.93 8.14 -7.15
N SER A 78 -12.09 9.03 -8.13
CA SER A 78 -10.98 9.82 -8.69
C SER A 78 -10.38 10.82 -7.70
N LEU A 79 -11.20 11.36 -6.79
CA LEU A 79 -10.80 12.39 -5.83
C LEU A 79 -10.50 11.81 -4.44
N ASP A 80 -11.31 10.86 -4.00
CA ASP A 80 -11.30 10.36 -2.63
C ASP A 80 -11.28 8.83 -2.54
N PHE A 81 -10.75 8.36 -1.41
CA PHE A 81 -10.78 6.97 -1.00
C PHE A 81 -11.47 6.88 0.36
N THR A 82 -12.63 6.23 0.38
CA THR A 82 -13.41 6.00 1.60
C THR A 82 -13.22 4.57 2.07
N ILE A 83 -12.91 4.40 3.36
CA ILE A 83 -12.81 3.10 4.01
C ILE A 83 -13.66 3.06 5.27
N ALA A 84 -14.42 1.97 5.44
CA ALA A 84 -15.08 1.66 6.69
C ALA A 84 -14.54 0.33 7.25
N TYR A 85 -14.28 0.32 8.55
CA TYR A 85 -13.83 -0.86 9.27
C TYR A 85 -14.50 -0.95 10.63
N VAL A 86 -14.56 -2.16 11.18
CA VAL A 86 -15.00 -2.43 12.54
C VAL A 86 -13.78 -2.60 13.42
N GLU A 87 -13.73 -1.84 14.51
CA GLU A 87 -12.75 -1.97 15.58
C GLU A 87 -13.49 -2.08 16.92
N ARG A 88 -13.25 -3.17 17.67
CA ARG A 88 -13.84 -3.39 19.00
C ARG A 88 -15.38 -3.25 19.04
N GLY A 89 -16.06 -3.60 17.96
CA GLY A 89 -17.51 -3.51 17.82
C GLY A 89 -18.03 -2.16 17.30
N TYR A 90 -17.17 -1.16 17.15
CA TYR A 90 -17.52 0.14 16.57
C TYR A 90 -17.22 0.18 15.09
N ARG A 91 -18.16 0.69 14.28
CA ARG A 91 -17.92 1.02 12.88
C ARG A 91 -17.23 2.38 12.80
N VAL A 92 -16.02 2.40 12.27
CA VAL A 92 -15.23 3.59 12.02
C VAL A 92 -15.13 3.81 10.51
N GLN A 93 -15.26 5.06 10.07
CA GLN A 93 -15.17 5.44 8.67
C GLN A 93 -14.19 6.59 8.50
N HIS A 94 -13.32 6.49 7.50
CA HIS A 94 -12.41 7.54 7.11
C HIS A 94 -12.51 7.81 5.61
N CYS A 95 -12.29 9.06 5.25
CA CYS A 95 -12.13 9.51 3.88
C CYS A 95 -10.73 10.11 3.75
N PHE A 96 -10.02 9.71 2.70
CA PHE A 96 -8.70 10.20 2.35
C PHE A 96 -8.73 10.84 0.97
N LEU A 97 -7.97 11.91 0.78
CA LEU A 97 -7.78 12.49 -0.54
C LEU A 97 -6.80 11.62 -1.34
N MET A 98 -7.16 11.29 -2.58
CA MET A 98 -6.34 10.43 -3.43
C MET A 98 -4.95 11.02 -3.65
N ALA A 99 -4.87 12.33 -3.87
CA ALA A 99 -3.60 13.05 -4.04
C ALA A 99 -2.66 12.88 -2.84
N THR A 100 -3.20 12.87 -1.61
CA THR A 100 -2.37 12.69 -0.40
C THR A 100 -1.86 11.26 -0.28
N LEU A 101 -2.68 10.27 -0.63
CA LEU A 101 -2.26 8.86 -0.62
C LEU A 101 -1.23 8.58 -1.72
N GLN A 102 -1.36 9.21 -2.88
CA GLN A 102 -0.39 9.13 -3.98
C GLN A 102 0.96 9.74 -3.60
N ALA A 103 0.96 10.93 -2.99
CA ALA A 103 2.18 11.55 -2.50
C ALA A 103 2.88 10.68 -1.43
N GLU A 104 2.12 10.06 -0.51
CA GLU A 104 2.69 9.11 0.46
C GLU A 104 3.25 7.84 -0.23
N ALA A 105 2.59 7.35 -1.28
CA ALA A 105 3.07 6.21 -2.06
C ALA A 105 4.37 6.51 -2.80
N GLU A 106 4.51 7.72 -3.36
CA GLU A 106 5.72 8.18 -4.03
C GLU A 106 6.90 8.29 -3.05
N ILE A 107 6.67 8.86 -1.86
CA ILE A 107 7.68 8.91 -0.80
C ILE A 107 8.11 7.50 -0.40
N LEU A 108 7.15 6.59 -0.21
CA LEU A 108 7.43 5.20 0.12
C LEU A 108 8.23 4.50 -0.98
N PHE A 109 7.87 4.72 -2.25
CA PHE A 109 8.59 4.15 -3.40
C PHE A 109 10.04 4.60 -3.45
N ASN A 110 10.29 5.90 -3.30
CA ASN A 110 11.65 6.45 -3.28
C ASN A 110 12.47 5.87 -2.11
N THR A 111 11.85 5.76 -0.93
CA THR A 111 12.50 5.16 0.25
C THR A 111 12.89 3.70 0.01
N LEU A 112 11.99 2.92 -0.60
CA LEU A 112 12.25 1.52 -0.93
C LEU A 112 13.30 1.36 -2.04
N LEU A 113 13.33 2.29 -3.01
CA LEU A 113 14.35 2.31 -4.06
C LEU A 113 15.75 2.56 -3.49
N GLU A 114 15.88 3.43 -2.50
CA GLU A 114 17.15 3.73 -1.83
C GLU A 114 17.63 2.60 -0.88
N GLY A 115 16.83 1.52 -0.74
CA GLY A 115 17.13 0.42 0.18
C GLY A 115 16.74 0.72 1.63
N GLY A 116 15.96 1.78 1.86
CA GLY A 116 15.45 2.14 3.17
C GLY A 116 14.41 1.15 3.70
N THR A 117 14.48 0.84 4.99
CA THR A 117 13.38 0.19 5.71
C THR A 117 12.40 1.26 6.17
N ALA A 118 11.45 1.65 5.31
CA ALA A 118 10.28 2.40 5.75
C ALA A 118 9.44 1.57 6.74
#